data_AF-A0ABD3P167-F1
#
_entry.id   AF-A0ABD3P167-F1
#
_cell.length_a   1.000
_cell.length_b   1.000
_cell.length_c   1.000
_cell.angle_alpha   90.00
_cell.angle_beta   90.00
_cell.angle_gamma   90.00
#
_symmetry.space_group_name_H-M   'P 1'
#
loop_
_entity.id
_entity.type
_entity.pdbx_description
1 polymer ?
#
loop_
_entity_poly.entity_id
_entity_poly.type
_entity_poly.pdbx_seq_one_letter_code
_entity_poly.pdbx_strand_id
1 'polypeptide(L)'
;MGRLNCSACALALEPAEVRTEKVIMLAEAYTIFGALFLGGTWVIYEWGSPIAIEAGDVFNRIFSAAISVVICCNLFLALWSCILWITAIVYGSRGDFVYNARDLIQFCNHLMWMTYFSVTFGCGLALYLNLRSNLIDLLVILIFVGIVIIRGMSIMCELQLSVSPLATYHQPSWIKLFTHPRFILSSKTREELRGKAVVESEYIQFKANFRQIKKELDSTPDSGICILLRTAAKNLNRPDYDISKFETNLAEDWFNEVEELKHRSVECLAKYMPMRLAEEVHKLVGDIEVGVSVRGIS
;
A
#
# COMPACT_ATOMS: atom_id res chain seq x y z
N MET A 1 6.63 -9.99 22.06
CA MET A 1 6.96 -9.70 20.64
C MET A 1 6.00 -10.33 19.63
N GLY A 2 5.20 -11.36 19.94
CA GLY A 2 4.28 -11.99 18.96
C GLY A 2 3.05 -11.18 18.52
N ARG A 3 2.51 -10.27 19.34
CA ARG A 3 1.26 -9.56 19.03
C ARG A 3 1.38 -8.44 17.98
N LEU A 4 2.50 -7.70 17.95
CA LEU A 4 2.76 -6.66 16.94
C LEU A 4 2.93 -7.25 15.53
N ASN A 5 3.53 -8.44 15.42
CA ASN A 5 3.67 -9.16 14.16
C ASN A 5 2.31 -9.64 13.60
N CYS A 6 1.38 -10.06 14.47
CA CYS A 6 0.03 -10.41 14.04
C CYS A 6 -0.74 -9.19 13.50
N SER A 7 -0.61 -8.02 14.12
CA SER A 7 -1.26 -6.78 13.67
C SER A 7 -0.71 -6.28 12.33
N ALA A 8 0.61 -6.33 12.14
CA ALA A 8 1.24 -5.95 10.87
C ALA A 8 0.91 -6.94 9.73
N CYS A 9 0.91 -8.24 10.02
CA CYS A 9 0.49 -9.26 9.05
C CYS A 9 -1.01 -9.17 8.71
N ALA A 10 -1.88 -8.80 9.65
CA ALA A 10 -3.29 -8.56 9.38
C ALA A 10 -3.49 -7.37 8.43
N LEU A 11 -2.72 -6.28 8.60
CA LEU A 11 -2.74 -5.11 7.71
C LEU A 11 -2.29 -5.46 6.27
N ALA A 12 -1.35 -6.39 6.13
CA ALA A 12 -0.86 -6.86 4.84
C ALA A 12 -1.89 -7.70 4.06
N LEU A 13 -2.86 -8.31 4.76
CA LEU A 13 -3.94 -9.10 4.17
C LEU A 13 -5.14 -8.24 3.74
N GLU A 14 -5.18 -6.96 4.12
CA GLU A 14 -6.29 -6.07 3.80
C GLU A 14 -6.17 -5.46 2.39
N PRO A 15 -7.32 -5.15 1.74
CA PRO A 15 -7.34 -4.41 0.48
C PRO A 15 -6.50 -3.13 0.56
N ALA A 16 -5.82 -2.78 -0.54
CA ALA A 16 -4.89 -1.65 -0.56
C ALA A 16 -5.51 -0.34 -0.08
N GLU A 17 -6.78 -0.09 -0.42
CA GLU A 17 -7.56 1.09 0.00
C GLU A 17 -7.71 1.14 1.53
N VAL A 18 -8.14 0.04 2.16
CA VAL A 18 -8.32 -0.08 3.62
C VAL A 18 -6.97 0.04 4.35
N ARG A 19 -5.90 -0.53 3.79
CA ARG A 19 -4.55 -0.42 4.34
C ARG A 19 -4.04 1.02 4.34
N THR A 20 -4.29 1.73 3.25
CA THR A 20 -3.89 3.14 3.08
C THR A 20 -4.59 4.01 4.09
N GLU A 21 -5.90 3.85 4.22
CA GLU A 21 -6.73 4.56 5.18
C GLU A 21 -6.23 4.32 6.62
N LYS A 22 -5.91 3.08 6.99
CA LYS A 22 -5.37 2.77 8.32
C LYS A 22 -3.99 3.35 8.59
N VAL A 23 -3.09 3.36 7.60
CA VAL A 23 -1.76 3.99 7.75
C VAL A 23 -1.91 5.52 7.84
N ILE A 24 -2.82 6.12 7.09
CA ILE A 24 -3.16 7.54 7.18
C ILE A 24 -3.71 7.86 8.57
N MET A 25 -4.72 7.12 9.05
CA MET A 25 -5.28 7.31 10.40
C MET A 25 -4.23 7.15 11.50
N LEU A 26 -3.32 6.19 11.36
CA LEU A 26 -2.21 6.00 12.30
C LEU A 26 -1.26 7.21 12.29
N ALA A 27 -0.89 7.70 11.10
CA ALA A 27 -0.05 8.88 10.95
C ALA A 27 -0.74 10.16 11.50
N GLU A 28 -2.02 10.36 11.19
CA GLU A 28 -2.83 11.45 11.75
C GLU A 28 -2.89 11.38 13.28
N ALA A 29 -3.10 10.19 13.85
CA ALA A 29 -3.08 9.98 15.29
C ALA A 29 -1.71 10.32 15.90
N TYR A 30 -0.60 9.92 15.27
CA TYR A 30 0.74 10.33 15.71
C TYR A 30 0.93 11.85 15.60
N THR A 31 0.50 12.48 14.52
CA THR A 31 0.63 13.94 14.35
C THR A 31 -0.19 14.71 15.38
N ILE A 32 -1.43 14.29 15.64
CA ILE A 32 -2.31 14.89 16.66
C ILE A 32 -1.70 14.68 18.06
N PHE A 33 -1.23 13.47 18.35
CA PHE A 33 -0.58 13.17 19.63
C PHE A 33 0.70 14.01 19.82
N GLY A 34 1.53 14.14 18.79
CA GLY A 34 2.73 14.98 18.82
C GLY A 34 2.40 16.47 19.01
N ALA A 35 1.36 16.98 18.35
CA ALA A 35 0.92 18.36 18.52
C ALA A 35 0.41 18.63 19.95
N LEU A 36 -0.42 17.74 20.49
CA LEU A 36 -0.93 17.83 21.87
C LEU A 36 0.20 17.71 22.90
N PHE A 37 1.12 16.76 22.70
CA PHE A 37 2.23 16.54 23.60
C PHE A 37 3.21 17.71 23.55
N LEU A 38 3.46 18.32 22.39
CA LEU A 38 4.26 19.55 22.27
C LEU A 38 3.59 20.74 22.97
N GLY A 39 2.28 20.91 22.79
CA GLY A 39 1.50 21.95 23.49
C GLY A 39 1.59 21.81 25.01
N GLY A 40 1.42 20.60 25.54
CA GLY A 40 1.58 20.33 26.97
C GLY A 40 3.02 20.57 27.47
N THR A 41 4.02 20.18 26.68
CA THR A 41 5.44 20.42 27.00
C THR A 41 5.75 21.91 27.07
N TRP A 42 5.21 22.70 26.14
CA TRP A 42 5.38 24.14 26.14
C TRP A 42 4.77 24.80 27.38
N VAL A 43 3.54 24.41 27.77
CA VAL A 43 2.89 24.93 28.99
C VAL A 43 3.73 24.61 30.23
N ILE A 44 4.23 23.38 30.35
CA ILE A 44 5.09 22.98 31.47
C ILE A 44 6.40 23.79 31.45
N TYR A 45 7.03 23.97 30.29
CA TYR A 45 8.24 24.76 30.17
C TYR A 45 8.02 26.22 30.58
N GLU A 46 7.01 26.87 30.03
CA GLU A 46 6.71 28.28 30.27
C GLU A 46 6.41 28.56 31.75
N TRP A 47 5.61 27.70 32.39
CA TRP A 47 5.19 27.91 33.78
C TRP A 47 6.16 27.31 34.79
N GLY A 48 6.88 26.25 34.42
CA GLY A 48 7.83 25.57 35.29
C GLY A 48 9.23 26.18 35.28
N SER A 49 9.65 26.84 34.19
CA SER A 49 10.99 27.43 34.07
C SER A 49 11.29 28.48 35.15
N PRO A 50 10.41 29.47 35.44
CA PRO A 50 10.66 30.44 36.51
C PRO A 50 10.80 29.78 37.89
N ILE A 51 9.90 28.84 38.19
CA ILE A 51 9.91 28.08 39.46
C ILE A 51 11.21 27.27 39.57
N ALA A 52 11.68 26.70 38.46
CA ALA A 52 12.88 25.88 38.45
C ALA A 52 14.15 26.71 38.71
N ILE A 53 14.20 27.94 38.19
CA ILE A 53 15.28 28.89 38.44
C ILE A 53 15.30 29.28 39.93
N GLU A 54 14.14 29.58 40.50
CA GLU A 54 14.00 29.96 41.92
C GLU A 54 14.33 28.81 42.88
N ALA A 55 14.02 27.56 42.50
CA ALA A 55 14.30 26.36 43.29
C ALA A 55 15.79 25.97 43.37
N GLY A 56 16.65 26.64 42.59
CA GLY A 56 18.11 26.47 42.61
C GLY A 56 18.67 25.59 41.49
N ASP A 57 19.99 25.67 41.32
CA ASP A 57 20.68 25.16 40.14
C ASP A 57 20.48 23.67 39.86
N VAL A 58 20.39 22.83 40.91
CA VAL A 58 20.21 21.37 40.73
C VAL A 58 18.84 21.08 40.12
N PHE A 59 17.79 21.71 40.63
CA PHE A 59 16.43 21.50 40.16
C PHE A 59 16.25 22.08 38.76
N ASN A 60 16.79 23.28 38.50
CA ASN A 60 16.77 23.90 37.17
C ASN A 60 17.42 23.00 36.10
N ARG A 61 18.55 22.36 36.42
CA ARG A 61 19.23 21.43 35.51
C ARG A 61 18.38 20.19 35.22
N ILE A 62 17.80 19.57 36.24
CA ILE A 62 16.94 18.38 36.07
C ILE A 62 15.70 18.72 35.24
N PHE A 63 15.09 19.88 35.51
CA PHE A 63 13.93 20.38 34.76
C PHE A 63 14.28 20.61 33.29
N SER A 64 15.38 21.33 33.02
CA SER A 64 15.85 21.61 31.65
C SER A 64 16.19 20.33 30.88
N ALA A 65 16.80 19.36 31.54
CA ALA A 65 17.09 18.04 30.98
C ALA A 65 15.80 17.28 30.62
N ALA A 66 14.83 17.25 31.53
CA ALA A 66 13.54 16.58 31.32
C ALA A 66 12.78 17.21 30.15
N ILE A 67 12.68 18.54 30.09
CA ILE A 67 12.02 19.24 28.98
C ILE A 67 12.73 18.95 27.65
N SER A 68 14.06 18.95 27.64
CA SER A 68 14.85 18.65 26.44
C SER A 68 14.55 17.24 25.91
N VAL A 69 14.47 16.22 26.78
CA VAL A 69 14.11 14.86 26.40
C VAL A 69 12.70 14.80 25.80
N VAL A 70 11.75 15.48 26.42
CA VAL A 70 10.34 15.52 25.97
C VAL A 70 10.21 16.17 24.59
N ILE A 71 10.90 17.30 24.36
CA ILE A 71 10.94 17.96 23.05
C ILE A 71 11.57 17.04 21.99
N CYS A 72 12.67 16.35 22.32
CA CYS A 72 13.28 15.38 21.41
C CYS A 72 12.29 14.27 21.03
N CYS A 73 11.61 13.68 22.02
CA CYS A 73 10.60 12.65 21.77
C CYS A 73 9.48 13.14 20.83
N ASN A 74 9.01 14.37 21.01
CA ASN A 74 8.01 14.99 20.12
C ASN A 74 8.50 15.13 18.69
N LEU A 75 9.72 15.65 18.51
CA LEU A 75 10.31 15.83 17.19
C LEU A 75 10.44 14.48 16.46
N PHE A 76 10.93 13.44 17.15
CA PHE A 76 11.02 12.11 16.56
C PHE A 76 9.66 11.51 16.22
N LEU A 77 8.64 11.74 17.06
CA LEU A 77 7.28 11.28 16.80
C LEU A 77 6.66 11.93 15.56
N ALA A 78 6.89 13.23 15.36
CA ALA A 78 6.50 13.93 14.13
C ALA A 78 7.26 13.40 12.90
N LEU A 79 8.58 13.17 13.02
CA LEU A 79 9.39 12.62 11.93
C LEU A 79 8.95 11.21 11.53
N TRP A 80 8.64 10.35 12.51
CA TRP A 80 8.10 9.01 12.23
C TRP A 80 6.72 9.07 11.59
N SER A 81 5.86 10.01 11.98
CA SER A 81 4.57 10.24 11.32
C SER A 81 4.73 10.61 9.84
N CYS A 82 5.67 11.51 9.52
CA CYS A 82 5.98 11.87 8.13
C CYS A 82 6.43 10.66 7.29
N ILE A 83 7.23 9.76 7.88
CA ILE A 83 7.63 8.51 7.21
C ILE A 83 6.41 7.63 6.92
N LEU A 84 5.50 7.49 7.88
CA LEU A 84 4.26 6.71 7.71
C LEU A 84 3.38 7.30 6.60
N TRP A 85 3.28 8.63 6.53
CA TRP A 85 2.57 9.32 5.45
C TRP A 85 3.17 9.07 4.07
N ILE A 86 4.49 9.22 3.93
CA ILE A 86 5.16 8.94 2.64
C ILE A 86 4.95 7.47 2.25
N THR A 87 5.04 6.56 3.22
CA THR A 87 4.79 5.13 3.03
C THR A 87 3.34 4.89 2.59
N ALA A 88 2.36 5.53 3.22
CA ALA A 88 0.95 5.43 2.82
C ALA A 88 0.73 5.87 1.38
N ILE A 89 1.33 6.98 0.96
CA ILE A 89 1.20 7.48 -0.42
C ILE A 89 1.80 6.49 -1.41
N VAL A 90 3.02 5.99 -1.14
CA VAL A 90 3.74 5.07 -2.04
C VAL A 90 3.01 3.75 -2.20
N TYR A 91 2.49 3.18 -1.11
CA TYR A 91 1.88 1.85 -1.13
C TYR A 91 0.36 1.87 -1.31
N GLY A 92 -0.27 3.03 -1.17
CA GLY A 92 -1.71 3.18 -1.17
C GLY A 92 -2.32 3.87 -2.39
N SER A 93 -1.52 4.62 -3.14
CA SER A 93 -2.02 5.35 -4.31
C SER A 93 -2.12 4.44 -5.54
N ARG A 94 -2.96 4.84 -6.51
CA ARG A 94 -2.97 4.21 -7.85
C ARG A 94 -1.56 4.26 -8.46
N GLY A 95 -1.12 3.15 -9.05
CA GLY A 95 0.25 3.01 -9.56
C GLY A 95 0.70 4.13 -10.51
N ASP A 96 -0.23 4.67 -11.30
CA ASP A 96 0.06 5.75 -12.26
C ASP A 96 0.40 7.08 -11.55
N PHE A 97 -0.25 7.38 -10.42
CA PHE A 97 0.05 8.57 -9.63
C PHE A 97 1.44 8.48 -9.00
N VAL A 98 1.77 7.34 -8.39
CA VAL A 98 3.08 7.13 -7.74
C VAL A 98 4.21 7.23 -8.78
N TYR A 99 4.01 6.66 -9.96
CA TYR A 99 4.99 6.74 -11.05
C TYR A 99 5.22 8.18 -11.52
N ASN A 100 4.15 8.94 -11.71
CA ASN A 100 4.22 10.35 -12.15
C ASN A 100 4.78 11.28 -11.08
N ALA A 101 4.53 11.01 -9.79
CA ALA A 101 4.98 11.81 -8.67
C ALA A 101 6.30 11.31 -8.04
N ARG A 102 6.97 10.31 -8.63
CA ARG A 102 8.11 9.61 -8.01
C ARG A 102 9.26 10.54 -7.61
N ASP A 103 9.58 11.53 -8.44
CA ASP A 103 10.70 12.43 -8.19
C ASP A 103 10.39 13.37 -7.02
N LEU A 104 9.14 13.82 -6.90
CA LEU A 104 8.67 14.63 -5.77
C LEU A 104 8.65 13.80 -4.48
N ILE A 105 8.14 12.57 -4.53
CA ILE A 105 8.12 11.66 -3.38
C ILE A 105 9.56 11.34 -2.93
N GLN A 106 10.47 11.09 -3.86
CA GLN A 106 11.88 10.86 -3.57
C GLN A 106 12.54 12.08 -2.93
N PHE A 107 12.24 13.29 -3.43
CA PHE A 107 12.70 14.53 -2.82
C PHE A 107 12.18 14.70 -1.40
N CYS A 108 10.87 14.50 -1.16
CA CYS A 108 10.28 14.55 0.18
C CYS A 108 10.93 13.53 1.14
N ASN A 109 11.17 12.31 0.66
CA ASN A 109 11.85 11.28 1.44
C ASN A 109 13.30 11.69 1.78
N HIS A 110 14.05 12.22 0.81
CA HIS A 110 15.42 12.69 1.04
C HIS A 110 15.47 13.85 2.03
N LEU A 111 14.58 14.84 1.86
CA LEU A 111 14.46 15.98 2.77
C LEU A 111 14.14 15.51 4.20
N MET A 112 13.21 14.57 4.35
CA MET A 112 12.85 13.99 5.65
C MET A 112 14.03 13.27 6.33
N TRP A 113 14.84 12.50 5.58
CA TRP A 113 16.07 11.91 6.12
C TRP A 113 17.09 12.96 6.54
N MET A 114 17.28 14.01 5.73
CA MET A 114 18.17 15.12 6.08
C MET A 114 17.69 15.81 7.36
N THR A 115 16.40 16.11 7.46
CA THR A 115 15.80 16.67 8.68
C THR A 115 16.00 15.76 9.89
N TYR A 116 15.80 14.45 9.73
CA TYR A 116 16.02 13.49 10.81
C TYR A 116 17.47 13.51 11.33
N PHE A 117 18.46 13.50 10.43
CA PHE A 117 19.87 13.57 10.83
C PHE A 117 20.23 14.92 11.44
N SER A 118 19.76 16.04 10.87
CA SER A 118 19.99 17.38 11.41
C SER A 118 19.37 17.56 12.80
N VAL A 119 18.15 17.05 13.02
CA VAL A 119 17.49 17.08 14.33
C VAL A 119 18.26 16.22 15.32
N THR A 120 18.62 14.99 14.95
CA THR A 120 19.39 14.09 15.83
C THR A 120 20.73 14.72 16.24
N PHE A 121 21.45 15.29 15.28
CA PHE A 121 22.71 15.99 15.53
C PHE A 121 22.51 17.23 16.40
N GLY A 122 21.50 18.05 16.10
CA GLY A 122 21.16 19.25 16.88
C GLY A 122 20.78 18.93 18.33
N CYS A 123 19.97 17.89 18.54
CA CYS A 123 19.62 17.39 19.87
C CYS A 123 20.87 16.91 20.63
N GLY A 124 21.74 16.13 19.99
CA GLY A 124 22.99 15.69 20.60
C GLY A 124 23.92 16.84 20.99
N LEU A 125 24.05 17.84 20.11
CA LEU A 125 24.83 19.04 20.37
C LEU A 125 24.24 19.89 21.50
N ALA A 126 22.93 20.10 21.51
CA ALA A 126 22.23 20.87 22.55
C ALA A 126 22.36 20.21 23.92
N LEU A 127 22.18 18.89 24.00
CA LEU A 127 22.41 18.12 25.22
C LEU A 127 23.86 18.22 25.69
N TYR A 128 24.82 18.06 24.77
CA TYR A 128 26.24 18.20 25.09
C TYR A 128 26.57 19.58 25.65
N LEU A 129 26.13 20.67 25.00
CA LEU A 129 26.45 22.03 25.42
C LEU A 129 25.84 22.37 26.79
N ASN A 130 24.61 21.94 27.06
CA ASN A 130 23.91 22.23 28.31
C ASN A 130 24.36 21.36 29.48
N LEU A 131 24.80 20.12 29.23
CA LEU A 131 25.09 19.13 30.27
C LEU A 131 26.57 18.75 30.37
N ARG A 132 27.48 19.38 29.60
CA ARG A 132 28.93 19.09 29.66
C ARG A 132 29.54 19.24 31.06
N SER A 133 28.95 20.07 31.91
CA SER A 133 29.41 20.26 33.30
C SER A 133 29.14 19.04 34.18
N ASN A 134 28.20 18.17 33.79
CA ASN A 134 27.90 16.93 34.50
C ASN A 134 27.80 15.75 33.52
N LEU A 135 28.94 15.08 33.31
CA LEU A 135 29.07 13.98 32.35
C LEU A 135 28.14 12.80 32.65
N ILE A 136 27.78 12.57 33.91
CA ILE A 136 26.89 11.47 34.30
C ILE A 136 25.47 11.71 33.78
N ASP A 137 24.92 12.91 34.02
CA ASP A 137 23.58 13.29 33.54
C ASP A 137 23.50 13.24 32.01
N LEU A 138 24.54 13.77 31.35
CA LEU A 138 24.67 13.72 29.90
C LEU A 138 24.64 12.27 29.38
N LEU A 139 25.43 11.38 29.99
CA LEU A 139 25.53 9.98 29.56
C LEU A 139 24.20 9.23 29.75
N VAL A 140 23.52 9.44 30.88
CA VAL A 140 22.20 8.85 31.15
C VAL A 140 21.18 9.29 30.09
N ILE A 141 21.16 10.58 29.78
CA ILE A 141 20.21 11.14 28.79
C ILE A 141 20.54 10.65 27.38
N LEU A 142 21.81 10.61 26.99
CA LEU A 142 22.23 10.06 25.70
C LEU A 142 21.86 8.57 25.56
N ILE A 143 22.03 7.77 26.62
CA ILE A 143 21.59 6.36 26.62
C ILE A 143 20.07 6.29 26.42
N PHE A 144 19.30 7.07 27.18
CA PHE A 144 17.85 7.05 27.08
C PHE A 144 17.36 7.44 25.68
N VAL A 145 17.86 8.56 25.14
CA VAL A 145 17.54 9.04 23.79
C VAL A 145 17.96 8.00 22.74
N GLY A 146 19.15 7.41 22.90
CA GLY A 146 19.64 6.34 22.04
C GLY A 146 18.71 5.12 22.03
N ILE A 147 18.24 4.67 23.19
CA ILE A 147 17.29 3.55 23.30
C ILE A 147 15.98 3.89 22.58
N VAL A 148 15.43 5.09 22.78
CA VAL A 148 14.19 5.53 22.13
C VAL A 148 14.35 5.56 20.61
N ILE A 149 15.45 6.13 20.11
CA ILE A 149 15.75 6.19 18.67
C ILE A 149 15.90 4.77 18.09
N ILE A 150 16.73 3.92 18.71
CA ILE A 150 16.96 2.54 18.26
C ILE A 150 15.65 1.75 18.25
N ARG A 151 14.81 1.91 19.30
CA ARG A 151 13.55 1.19 19.40
C ARG A 151 12.54 1.67 18.36
N GLY A 152 12.40 2.98 18.16
CA GLY A 152 11.54 3.57 17.14
C GLY A 152 11.94 3.15 15.74
N MET A 153 13.24 3.25 15.42
CA MET A 153 13.78 2.75 14.14
C MET A 153 13.52 1.25 13.95
N SER A 154 13.68 0.43 14.99
CA SER A 154 13.40 -1.02 14.89
C SER A 154 11.94 -1.30 14.52
N ILE A 155 10.99 -0.60 15.15
CA ILE A 155 9.54 -0.77 14.88
C ILE A 155 9.22 -0.31 13.45
N MET A 156 9.73 0.84 13.04
CA MET A 156 9.53 1.36 11.67
C MET A 156 10.09 0.40 10.62
N CYS A 157 11.24 -0.19 10.90
CA CYS A 157 11.87 -1.17 10.02
C CYS A 157 11.05 -2.47 9.93
N GLU A 158 10.53 -2.97 11.06
CA GLU A 158 9.62 -4.12 11.08
C GLU A 158 8.35 -3.86 10.26
N LEU A 159 7.79 -2.65 10.35
CA LEU A 159 6.64 -2.23 9.56
C LEU A 159 6.97 -2.18 8.06
N GLN A 160 8.06 -1.54 7.67
CA GLN A 160 8.48 -1.46 6.26
C GLN A 160 8.66 -2.85 5.64
N LEU A 161 9.27 -3.77 6.38
CA LEU A 161 9.46 -5.16 5.94
C LEU A 161 8.15 -5.95 5.84
N SER A 162 7.15 -5.61 6.66
CA SER A 162 5.82 -6.23 6.57
C SER A 162 5.04 -5.76 5.35
N VAL A 163 5.27 -4.51 4.92
CA VAL A 163 4.54 -3.88 3.81
C VAL A 163 5.19 -4.17 2.46
N SER A 164 6.53 -4.24 2.39
CA SER A 164 7.24 -4.41 1.12
C SER A 164 8.54 -5.24 1.24
N PRO A 165 8.43 -6.53 1.57
CA PRO A 165 9.60 -7.39 1.74
C PRO A 165 10.43 -7.54 0.46
N LEU A 166 9.80 -7.51 -0.73
CA LEU A 166 10.51 -7.58 -2.01
C LEU A 166 11.37 -6.34 -2.29
N ALA A 167 10.87 -5.13 -1.97
CA ALA A 167 11.63 -3.90 -2.19
C ALA A 167 12.90 -3.84 -1.34
N THR A 168 12.83 -4.33 -0.10
CA THR A 168 14.02 -4.43 0.77
C THR A 168 15.10 -5.34 0.18
N TYR A 169 14.73 -6.35 -0.60
CA TYR A 169 15.67 -7.24 -1.26
C TYR A 169 16.51 -6.53 -2.34
N HIS A 170 15.96 -5.51 -2.99
CA HIS A 170 16.64 -4.76 -4.04
C HIS A 170 17.46 -3.56 -3.53
N GLN A 171 17.41 -3.26 -2.23
CA GLN A 171 18.23 -2.18 -1.68
C GLN A 171 19.74 -2.50 -1.74
N PRO A 172 20.62 -1.50 -1.76
CA PRO A 172 22.06 -1.68 -1.56
C PRO A 172 22.37 -2.30 -0.19
N SER A 173 23.40 -3.15 -0.11
CA SER A 173 23.76 -3.88 1.12
C SER A 173 24.09 -2.96 2.31
N TRP A 174 24.68 -1.78 2.06
CA TRP A 174 24.99 -0.81 3.11
C TRP A 174 23.73 -0.16 3.68
N ILE A 175 22.72 0.12 2.85
CA ILE A 175 21.41 0.63 3.30
C ILE A 175 20.75 -0.44 4.18
N LYS A 176 20.72 -1.69 3.70
CA LYS A 176 20.17 -2.81 4.48
C LYS A 176 20.88 -3.00 5.82
N LEU A 177 22.19 -2.73 5.91
CA LEU A 177 22.92 -2.87 7.17
C LEU A 177 22.51 -1.80 8.17
N PHE A 178 22.27 -0.58 7.70
CA PHE A 178 21.82 0.53 8.52
C PHE A 178 20.36 0.42 8.93
N THR A 179 19.47 0.05 8.01
CA THR A 179 18.03 -0.04 8.27
C THR A 179 17.66 -1.36 8.93
N HIS A 180 18.30 -2.46 8.54
CA HIS A 180 17.89 -3.81 8.90
C HIS A 180 19.08 -4.67 9.39
N PRO A 181 19.85 -4.24 10.41
CA PRO A 181 21.05 -4.96 10.85
C PRO A 181 20.75 -6.40 11.27
N ARG A 182 19.62 -6.61 11.95
CA ARG A 182 19.16 -7.96 12.37
C ARG A 182 18.86 -8.89 11.18
N PHE A 183 18.50 -8.34 10.02
CA PHE A 183 18.21 -9.13 8.83
C PHE A 183 19.47 -9.54 8.10
N ILE A 184 20.52 -8.72 8.08
CA ILE A 184 21.80 -9.16 7.49
C ILE A 184 22.53 -10.11 8.42
N LEU A 185 22.53 -9.83 9.72
CA LEU A 185 23.38 -10.54 10.68
C LEU A 185 22.87 -11.94 11.04
N SER A 186 21.55 -12.18 11.03
CA SER A 186 20.97 -13.48 11.37
C SER A 186 20.58 -14.26 10.11
N SER A 187 21.00 -15.52 10.01
CA SER A 187 20.67 -16.42 8.88
C SER A 187 19.18 -16.76 8.85
N LYS A 188 18.58 -17.02 10.01
CA LYS A 188 17.17 -17.40 10.14
C LYS A 188 16.23 -16.31 9.62
N THR A 189 16.50 -15.04 9.94
CA THR A 189 15.69 -13.91 9.47
C THR A 189 15.85 -13.66 7.97
N ARG A 190 16.99 -14.04 7.37
CA ARG A 190 17.17 -13.99 5.90
C ARG A 190 16.29 -15.02 5.20
N GLU A 191 16.21 -16.23 5.74
CA GLU A 191 15.34 -17.28 5.18
C GLU A 191 13.86 -16.89 5.29
N GLU A 192 13.43 -16.36 6.43
CA GLU A 192 12.07 -15.84 6.60
C GLU A 192 11.74 -14.72 5.60
N LEU A 193 12.66 -13.77 5.40
CA LEU A 193 12.47 -12.70 4.43
C LEU A 193 12.42 -13.23 2.99
N ARG A 194 13.26 -14.21 2.65
CA ARG A 194 13.26 -14.86 1.34
C ARG A 194 11.93 -15.54 1.08
N GLY A 195 11.39 -16.27 2.05
CA GLY A 195 10.06 -16.88 1.96
C GLY A 195 8.97 -15.84 1.68
N LYS A 196 8.96 -14.73 2.42
CA LYS A 196 8.00 -13.63 2.21
C LYS A 196 8.14 -12.98 0.84
N ALA A 197 9.37 -12.73 0.37
CA ALA A 197 9.63 -12.12 -0.92
C ALA A 197 9.20 -13.03 -2.09
N VAL A 198 9.37 -14.34 -1.97
CA VAL A 198 8.90 -15.31 -2.98
C VAL A 198 7.38 -15.28 -3.09
N VAL A 199 6.67 -15.37 -1.96
CA VAL A 199 5.20 -15.31 -1.94
C VAL A 199 4.69 -13.98 -2.53
N GLU A 200 5.32 -12.85 -2.19
CA GLU A 200 4.96 -11.55 -2.77
C GLU A 200 5.22 -11.53 -4.29
N SER A 201 6.35 -12.09 -4.76
CA SER A 201 6.67 -12.13 -6.19
C SER A 201 5.69 -12.99 -6.99
N GLU A 202 5.28 -14.14 -6.46
CA GLU A 202 4.27 -15.02 -7.06
C GLU A 202 2.92 -14.32 -7.15
N TYR A 203 2.53 -13.61 -6.08
CA TYR A 203 1.31 -12.82 -6.08
C TYR A 203 1.33 -11.67 -7.12
N ILE A 204 2.46 -10.95 -7.25
CA ILE A 204 2.62 -9.89 -8.25
C ILE A 204 2.57 -10.47 -9.66
N GLN A 205 3.24 -11.61 -9.92
CA GLN A 205 3.19 -12.30 -11.20
C GLN A 205 1.77 -12.76 -11.53
N PHE A 206 1.08 -13.40 -10.58
CA PHE A 206 -0.32 -13.79 -10.73
C PHE A 206 -1.21 -12.60 -11.07
N LYS A 207 -1.06 -11.47 -10.37
CA LYS A 207 -1.82 -10.24 -10.63
C LYS A 207 -1.48 -9.62 -11.99
N ALA A 208 -0.23 -9.67 -12.42
CA ALA A 208 0.19 -9.20 -13.75
C ALA A 208 -0.42 -10.08 -14.86
N ASN A 209 -0.35 -11.40 -14.71
CA ASN A 209 -0.96 -12.36 -15.62
C ASN A 209 -2.48 -12.19 -15.65
N PHE A 210 -3.13 -12.04 -14.50
CA PHE A 210 -4.57 -11.80 -14.42
C PHE A 210 -4.97 -10.47 -15.07
N ARG A 211 -4.16 -9.42 -14.95
CA ARG A 211 -4.37 -8.15 -15.66
C ARG A 211 -4.17 -8.30 -17.17
N GLN A 212 -3.22 -9.10 -17.62
CA GLN A 212 -3.04 -9.41 -19.04
C GLN A 212 -4.22 -10.21 -19.56
N ILE A 213 -4.64 -11.28 -18.87
CA ILE A 213 -5.83 -12.07 -19.21
C ILE A 213 -7.07 -11.19 -19.23
N LYS A 214 -7.27 -10.35 -18.21
CA LYS A 214 -8.40 -9.41 -18.17
C LYS A 214 -8.30 -8.38 -19.28
N LYS A 215 -7.11 -7.85 -19.58
CA LYS A 215 -6.90 -6.91 -20.69
C LYS A 215 -7.11 -7.60 -22.03
N GLU A 216 -6.74 -8.87 -22.20
CA GLU A 216 -7.05 -9.67 -23.38
C GLU A 216 -8.56 -9.87 -23.50
N LEU A 217 -9.23 -10.23 -22.41
CA LEU A 217 -10.68 -10.38 -22.30
C LEU A 217 -11.44 -9.06 -22.54
N ASP A 218 -10.91 -7.92 -22.08
CA ASP A 218 -11.47 -6.57 -22.24
C ASP A 218 -11.05 -5.93 -23.57
N SER A 219 -9.95 -6.37 -24.20
CA SER A 219 -9.46 -5.91 -25.52
C SER A 219 -10.12 -6.64 -26.69
N THR A 220 -10.81 -7.73 -26.42
CA THR A 220 -11.95 -8.15 -27.23
C THR A 220 -13.20 -7.49 -26.67
N PRO A 221 -13.75 -6.44 -27.30
CA PRO A 221 -15.13 -6.06 -27.05
C PRO A 221 -16.00 -7.10 -27.77
N ASP A 222 -15.85 -8.37 -27.44
CA ASP A 222 -16.78 -9.36 -27.93
C ASP A 222 -18.02 -9.18 -27.06
N SER A 223 -18.95 -8.36 -27.56
CA SER A 223 -20.33 -8.37 -27.10
C SER A 223 -20.75 -9.84 -26.90
N GLY A 224 -21.64 -10.14 -25.94
CA GLY A 224 -22.13 -11.52 -25.79
C GLY A 224 -22.64 -12.10 -27.12
N ILE A 225 -23.09 -11.23 -28.03
CA ILE A 225 -23.47 -11.50 -29.41
C ILE A 225 -22.27 -11.93 -30.27
N CYS A 226 -21.11 -11.29 -30.17
CA CYS A 226 -19.90 -11.70 -30.88
C CYS A 226 -19.44 -13.11 -30.48
N ILE A 227 -19.47 -13.43 -29.18
CA ILE A 227 -19.17 -14.78 -28.66
C ILE A 227 -20.17 -15.80 -29.22
N LEU A 228 -21.46 -15.46 -29.20
CA LEU A 228 -22.53 -16.30 -29.73
C LEU A 228 -22.36 -16.57 -31.24
N LEU A 229 -22.09 -15.52 -32.02
CA LEU A 229 -21.87 -15.61 -33.47
C LEU A 229 -20.62 -16.42 -33.82
N ARG A 230 -19.51 -16.24 -33.09
CA ARG A 230 -18.29 -17.05 -33.26
C ARG A 230 -18.54 -18.51 -32.92
N THR A 231 -19.33 -18.78 -31.88
CA THR A 231 -19.69 -20.14 -31.48
C THR A 231 -20.57 -20.81 -32.54
N ALA A 232 -21.57 -20.09 -33.07
CA ALA A 232 -22.41 -20.57 -34.16
C ALA A 232 -21.60 -20.84 -35.45
N ALA A 233 -20.68 -19.94 -35.81
CA ALA A 233 -19.81 -20.11 -36.96
C ALA A 233 -18.87 -21.32 -36.80
N LYS A 234 -18.36 -21.55 -35.58
CA LYS A 234 -17.55 -22.72 -35.25
C LYS A 234 -18.35 -24.03 -35.36
N ASN A 235 -19.59 -24.07 -34.88
CA ASN A 235 -20.47 -25.25 -35.00
C ASN A 235 -20.80 -25.60 -36.46
N LEU A 236 -20.83 -24.59 -37.34
CA LEU A 236 -21.00 -24.77 -38.78
C LEU A 236 -19.70 -25.14 -39.52
N ASN A 237 -18.62 -25.47 -38.80
CA ASN A 237 -17.29 -25.78 -39.34
C ASN A 237 -16.69 -24.62 -40.17
N ARG A 238 -16.96 -23.36 -39.80
CA ARG A 238 -16.42 -22.16 -40.44
C ARG A 238 -15.83 -21.19 -39.41
N PRO A 239 -14.71 -21.58 -38.74
CA PRO A 239 -14.12 -20.77 -37.65
C PRO A 239 -13.55 -19.42 -38.13
N ASP A 240 -13.13 -19.34 -39.39
CA ASP A 240 -12.52 -18.12 -39.98
C ASP A 240 -13.55 -17.21 -40.68
N TYR A 241 -14.85 -17.45 -40.48
CA TYR A 241 -15.88 -16.65 -41.12
C TYR A 241 -15.98 -15.29 -40.45
N ASP A 242 -15.89 -14.21 -41.25
CA ASP A 242 -15.98 -12.85 -40.74
C ASP A 242 -17.41 -12.56 -40.26
N ILE A 243 -17.59 -12.56 -38.93
CA ILE A 243 -18.87 -12.28 -38.27
C ILE A 243 -19.07 -10.80 -37.94
N SER A 244 -18.06 -9.96 -38.13
CA SER A 244 -18.06 -8.55 -37.72
C SER A 244 -19.21 -7.79 -38.38
N LYS A 245 -19.53 -8.13 -39.64
CA LYS A 245 -20.64 -7.54 -40.39
C LYS A 245 -22.00 -7.82 -39.76
N PHE A 246 -22.20 -9.00 -39.17
CA PHE A 246 -23.48 -9.37 -38.55
C PHE A 246 -23.65 -8.73 -37.19
N GLU A 247 -22.56 -8.59 -36.44
CA GLU A 247 -22.54 -7.84 -35.18
C GLU A 247 -22.94 -6.39 -35.40
N THR A 248 -22.35 -5.71 -36.39
CA THR A 248 -22.72 -4.32 -36.72
C THR A 248 -24.20 -4.20 -37.10
N ASN A 249 -24.72 -5.09 -37.97
CA ASN A 249 -26.11 -5.05 -38.39
C ASN A 249 -27.10 -5.29 -37.24
N LEU A 250 -26.74 -6.12 -36.26
CA LEU A 250 -27.55 -6.36 -35.07
C LEU A 250 -27.50 -5.16 -34.11
N ALA A 251 -26.32 -4.56 -33.93
CA ALA A 251 -26.13 -3.37 -33.10
C ALA A 251 -26.86 -2.13 -33.67
N GLU A 252 -26.94 -1.99 -35.00
CA GLU A 252 -27.69 -0.92 -35.68
C GLU A 252 -29.19 -0.93 -35.30
N ASP A 253 -29.78 -2.12 -35.17
CA ASP A 253 -31.17 -2.32 -34.73
C ASP A 253 -31.31 -2.51 -33.21
N TRP A 254 -30.27 -2.08 -32.46
CA TRP A 254 -30.20 -2.06 -31.00
C TRP A 254 -30.25 -3.43 -30.33
N PHE A 255 -29.83 -4.48 -31.02
CA PHE A 255 -29.57 -5.78 -30.41
C PHE A 255 -28.13 -5.80 -29.89
N ASN A 256 -27.95 -5.39 -28.62
CA ASN A 256 -26.64 -5.31 -27.98
C ASN A 256 -26.39 -6.46 -26.99
N GLU A 257 -27.45 -7.12 -26.52
CA GLU A 257 -27.38 -8.21 -25.55
C GLU A 257 -27.96 -9.52 -26.10
N VAL A 258 -27.40 -10.65 -25.66
CA VAL A 258 -27.87 -11.99 -26.06
C VAL A 258 -29.32 -12.25 -25.62
N GLU A 259 -29.74 -11.63 -24.51
CA GLU A 259 -31.10 -11.72 -23.97
C GLU A 259 -32.15 -11.20 -24.97
N GLU A 260 -31.81 -10.18 -25.77
CA GLU A 260 -32.71 -9.55 -26.72
C GLU A 260 -32.97 -10.44 -27.96
N LEU A 261 -32.08 -11.41 -28.21
CA LEU A 261 -32.20 -12.39 -29.30
C LEU A 261 -33.07 -13.60 -28.92
N LYS A 262 -33.37 -13.80 -27.63
CA LYS A 262 -34.14 -14.96 -27.13
C LYS A 262 -35.54 -15.08 -27.69
N HIS A 263 -36.22 -13.95 -27.87
CA HIS A 263 -37.60 -13.92 -28.33
C HIS A 263 -37.73 -13.71 -29.84
N ARG A 264 -36.63 -13.83 -30.60
CA ARG A 264 -36.62 -13.61 -32.04
C ARG A 264 -36.70 -14.92 -32.80
N SER A 265 -37.57 -14.95 -33.81
CA SER A 265 -37.70 -16.09 -34.72
C SER A 265 -36.48 -16.19 -35.63
N VAL A 266 -36.22 -17.39 -36.14
CA VAL A 266 -35.18 -17.65 -37.15
C VAL A 266 -35.37 -16.73 -38.37
N GLU A 267 -36.61 -16.50 -38.80
CA GLU A 267 -36.94 -15.60 -39.91
C GLU A 267 -36.54 -14.14 -39.65
N CYS A 268 -36.57 -13.70 -38.39
CA CYS A 268 -36.11 -12.37 -37.99
C CYS A 268 -34.58 -12.29 -38.04
N LEU A 269 -33.88 -13.29 -37.51
CA LEU A 269 -32.41 -13.36 -37.52
C LEU A 269 -31.85 -13.51 -38.94
N ALA A 270 -32.56 -14.21 -39.83
CA ALA A 270 -32.19 -14.40 -41.23
C ALA A 270 -32.18 -13.10 -42.06
N LYS A 271 -32.74 -12.00 -41.53
CA LYS A 271 -32.60 -10.67 -42.14
C LYS A 271 -31.19 -10.08 -41.97
N TYR A 272 -30.52 -10.43 -40.88
CA TYR A 272 -29.21 -9.90 -40.52
C TYR A 272 -28.06 -10.81 -40.94
N MET A 273 -28.31 -12.12 -41.07
CA MET A 273 -27.30 -13.13 -41.34
C MET A 273 -27.81 -14.29 -42.21
N PRO A 274 -26.93 -15.12 -42.81
CA PRO A 274 -27.36 -16.26 -43.61
C PRO A 274 -28.25 -17.25 -42.83
N MET A 275 -29.23 -17.85 -43.50
CA MET A 275 -30.26 -18.68 -42.86
C MET A 275 -29.70 -19.81 -41.98
N ARG A 276 -28.62 -20.47 -42.41
CA ARG A 276 -27.95 -21.51 -41.61
C ARG A 276 -27.29 -20.98 -40.34
N LEU A 277 -26.77 -19.75 -40.37
CA LEU A 277 -26.21 -19.10 -39.19
C LEU A 277 -27.33 -18.67 -38.24
N ALA A 278 -28.44 -18.15 -38.78
CA ALA A 278 -29.63 -17.79 -38.00
C ALA A 278 -30.25 -19.00 -37.27
N GLU A 279 -30.34 -20.16 -37.93
CA GLU A 279 -30.80 -21.41 -37.33
C GLU A 279 -29.91 -21.85 -36.15
N GLU A 280 -28.59 -21.80 -36.33
CA GLU A 280 -27.64 -22.22 -35.30
C GLU A 280 -27.58 -21.23 -34.13
N VAL A 281 -27.67 -19.93 -34.40
CA VAL A 281 -27.78 -18.88 -33.36
C VAL A 281 -29.06 -19.07 -32.55
N HIS A 282 -30.20 -19.28 -33.21
CA HIS A 282 -31.47 -19.51 -32.51
C HIS A 282 -31.43 -20.76 -31.63
N LYS A 283 -30.80 -21.83 -32.12
CA LYS A 283 -30.59 -23.07 -31.36
C LYS A 283 -29.70 -22.83 -30.12
N LEU A 284 -28.57 -22.16 -30.27
CA LEU A 284 -27.66 -21.85 -29.17
C LEU A 284 -28.30 -20.97 -28.10
N VAL A 285 -29.14 -20.02 -28.50
CA VAL A 285 -29.88 -19.16 -27.59
C VAL A 285 -30.95 -19.95 -26.81
N GLY A 286 -31.62 -20.92 -27.46
CA GLY A 286 -32.55 -21.84 -26.80
C GLY A 286 -31.87 -22.80 -25.81
N ASP A 287 -30.66 -23.30 -26.13
CA ASP A 287 -29.90 -24.20 -25.25
C ASP A 287 -29.43 -23.50 -23.96
N ILE A 288 -29.23 -22.18 -24.00
CA ILE A 288 -28.88 -21.36 -22.83
C ILE A 288 -30.03 -21.32 -21.81
N GLU A 289 -31.30 -21.36 -22.23
CA GLU A 289 -32.46 -21.44 -21.32
C GLU A 289 -32.51 -22.77 -20.55
N VAL A 290 -32.17 -23.87 -21.22
CA VAL A 290 -32.20 -25.21 -20.61
C VAL A 290 -31.04 -25.37 -19.60
N GLY A 291 -29.88 -24.79 -19.88
CA GLY A 291 -28.70 -24.87 -19.00
C GLY A 291 -28.83 -24.12 -17.67
N VAL A 292 -29.60 -23.02 -17.62
CA VAL A 292 -29.84 -22.25 -16.39
C VAL A 292 -30.92 -22.91 -15.52
N SER A 293 -31.93 -23.55 -16.11
CA SER A 293 -32.94 -24.29 -15.35
C SER A 293 -32.39 -25.54 -14.64
N VAL A 294 -31.29 -26.13 -15.13
CA VAL A 294 -30.71 -27.36 -14.55
C VAL A 294 -29.72 -27.06 -13.40
N ARG A 295 -29.15 -25.86 -13.33
CA ARG A 295 -28.21 -25.47 -12.24
C ARG A 295 -28.88 -24.77 -11.04
N GLY A 296 -30.20 -24.60 -11.06
CA GLY A 296 -30.98 -24.05 -9.94
C GLY A 296 -31.50 -25.09 -8.94
N ILE A 297 -31.22 -26.38 -9.14
CA ILE A 297 -31.58 -27.47 -8.24
C ILE A 297 -30.38 -28.39 -8.04
N SER A 298 -29.39 -27.92 -7.29
CA SER A 298 -28.39 -28.75 -6.58
C SER A 298 -27.71 -27.93 -5.51
#